data_AF-A0A6A4Z156-F1
#
_entry.id   AF-A0A6A4Z156-F1
#
_cell.length_a   1.000
_cell.length_b   1.000
_cell.length_c   1.000
_cell.angle_alpha   90.00
_cell.angle_beta   90.00
_cell.angle_gamma   90.00
#
_symmetry.space_group_name_H-M   'P 1'
#
loop_
_entity.id
_entity.type
_entity.pdbx_description
1 polymer ?
#
loop_
_entity_poly.entity_id
_entity_poly.type
_entity_poly.pdbx_seq_one_letter_code
_entity_poly.pdbx_strand_id
1 'polypeptide(L)'
;MVFSWEKPLPKNQDQTTTRRWLTSHHAIHSCSASPSLCHHQPPPPQSIVDRAHAFFANWLNQELLLGVQNASLQLTQEAINMDGTFDATNAVVQFAANYGAQMQHTEMATVEATVAGLRVTDPCLVPWIFTQYCFVDFDKRWELANSAARLRRCQQQYMTTNGAVYLESMLRNIDYSAFNVCWGSQFEVAVVQEVRRSDAGLHWLQQLAAPKWTVADEVAYWKRIGIKTFNTQWQNFKQMGLVNSYAIQSVYGASFPMTLQAQSYQFRLSKGTSLKVYWGFVHDLVAVGQNDSAIGGRSLVRSSPNFAFQNTTAQGMLAANGTLQWPLPSGFVLIQDAIGPFGSVDMWYLSPPTVLTGIVHTIVQAVRKTLAENAVVENVTAQVAYASLTDGSSGLYPAPQTWIDLGHCTIGGSVLCPQMLVSSCITPAFGLKPYLSFIMECSESINYIILTPVRQTIVAAVTLAGLTHVTTDQRNAICVQDPGFYGVCMNYLGETASFLQAYMNVSALDAQVQQATAAVRLFDFELVQYGAVDMTSPLQLDRLLLFNPLDDRFDMYAWMFMVEWALGIREGVRFEGDHGTLSVITEPLQPLKQEVNLAEFPSSVAFYMR
;
A
#
# COMPACT_ATOMS: atom_id res chain seq x y z
N MET A 1 -5.63 -15.64 15.74
CA MET A 1 -6.81 -15.49 14.85
C MET A 1 -6.78 -16.62 13.83
N VAL A 2 -7.91 -17.28 13.58
CA VAL A 2 -8.05 -18.27 12.49
C VAL A 2 -8.79 -17.56 11.35
N PHE A 3 -8.14 -17.40 10.20
CA PHE A 3 -8.74 -16.81 9.01
C PHE A 3 -9.72 -17.82 8.39
N SER A 4 -11.01 -17.46 8.34
CA SER A 4 -12.04 -18.21 7.60
C SER A 4 -12.42 -17.41 6.36
N TRP A 5 -12.38 -18.05 5.20
CA TRP A 5 -12.76 -17.48 3.91
C TRP A 5 -14.17 -17.93 3.54
N GLU A 6 -15.15 -17.03 3.56
CA GLU A 6 -16.49 -17.32 3.03
C GLU A 6 -16.68 -16.69 1.63
N LYS A 7 -17.25 -17.49 0.71
CA LYS A 7 -17.61 -17.08 -0.65
C LYS A 7 -18.86 -16.18 -0.63
N PRO A 8 -18.96 -15.15 -1.47
CA PRO A 8 -20.23 -14.46 -1.69
C PRO A 8 -21.15 -15.30 -2.58
N LEU A 9 -22.39 -15.51 -2.14
CA LEU A 9 -23.46 -16.14 -2.93
C LEU A 9 -24.07 -15.13 -3.92
N PRO A 10 -24.49 -15.56 -5.13
CA PRO A 10 -25.09 -14.67 -6.12
C PRO A 10 -26.56 -14.37 -5.83
N LYS A 11 -26.95 -13.10 -6.00
CA LYS A 11 -28.33 -12.61 -5.99
C LYS A 11 -29.05 -13.02 -7.27
N ASN A 12 -30.27 -13.55 -7.14
CA ASN A 12 -31.33 -13.47 -8.15
C ASN A 12 -32.66 -13.12 -7.46
N GLN A 13 -33.36 -12.14 -8.05
CA GLN A 13 -34.80 -11.85 -7.88
C GLN A 13 -35.62 -13.05 -8.42
N ASP A 14 -36.88 -13.32 -8.09
CA ASP A 14 -38.04 -12.43 -8.02
C ASP A 14 -39.29 -13.10 -7.34
N GLN A 15 -40.25 -12.27 -6.88
CA GLN A 15 -41.72 -12.48 -6.75
C GLN A 15 -42.43 -13.33 -5.63
N THR A 16 -43.07 -12.58 -4.71
CA THR A 16 -44.50 -12.61 -4.26
C THR A 16 -45.23 -13.93 -3.96
N THR A 17 -45.67 -14.16 -2.71
CA THR A 17 -47.08 -14.00 -2.23
C THR A 17 -47.33 -14.60 -0.84
N THR A 18 -48.05 -13.81 -0.03
CA THR A 18 -48.88 -14.07 1.15
C THR A 18 -49.27 -15.53 1.50
N ARG A 19 -49.10 -15.93 2.78
CA ARG A 19 -50.12 -16.69 3.54
C ARG A 19 -49.91 -16.64 5.06
N ARG A 20 -50.97 -16.20 5.75
CA ARG A 20 -51.21 -16.26 7.19
C ARG A 20 -51.19 -17.70 7.71
N TRP A 21 -50.69 -17.88 8.94
CA TRP A 21 -51.26 -18.83 9.89
C TRP A 21 -51.35 -18.18 11.27
N LEU A 22 -52.49 -18.40 11.92
CA LEU A 22 -52.95 -17.88 13.20
C LEU A 22 -53.02 -19.05 14.19
N THR A 23 -52.92 -18.75 15.49
CA THR A 23 -53.35 -19.53 16.69
C THR A 23 -52.55 -20.78 17.05
N SER A 24 -52.29 -21.16 18.31
CA SER A 24 -52.78 -20.75 19.64
C SER A 24 -51.89 -21.30 20.79
N HIS A 25 -51.94 -20.61 21.93
CA HIS A 25 -51.98 -21.10 23.34
C HIS A 25 -50.91 -22.07 23.87
N HIS A 26 -50.13 -21.65 24.87
CA HIS A 26 -50.50 -21.81 26.30
C HIS A 26 -49.47 -21.13 27.22
N ALA A 27 -50.01 -20.44 28.23
CA ALA A 27 -49.27 -19.95 29.39
C ALA A 27 -49.15 -21.07 30.44
N ILE A 28 -47.99 -21.21 31.07
CA ILE A 28 -47.85 -21.80 32.40
C ILE A 28 -47.02 -20.83 33.24
N HIS A 29 -47.68 -20.25 34.24
CA HIS A 29 -47.07 -19.55 35.36
C HIS A 29 -46.38 -20.54 36.30
N SER A 30 -45.19 -20.20 36.80
CA SER A 30 -44.90 -20.14 38.25
C SER A 30 -43.41 -19.93 38.52
N CYS A 31 -43.08 -18.79 39.10
CA CYS A 31 -42.13 -18.69 40.21
C CYS A 31 -42.26 -17.31 40.86
N SER A 32 -42.79 -17.30 42.08
CA SER A 32 -42.83 -16.18 43.00
C SER A 32 -41.82 -16.44 44.13
N ALA A 33 -40.78 -15.61 44.27
CA ALA A 33 -40.15 -15.24 45.54
C ALA A 33 -38.95 -14.28 45.33
N SER A 34 -38.92 -13.21 46.15
CA SER A 34 -37.87 -12.18 46.37
C SER A 34 -37.70 -11.04 45.33
N PRO A 35 -38.25 -9.83 45.60
CA PRO A 35 -37.96 -8.61 44.86
C PRO A 35 -36.83 -7.82 45.54
N SER A 36 -35.58 -8.25 45.36
CA SER A 36 -34.40 -7.41 45.64
C SER A 36 -33.15 -8.14 45.17
N LEU A 37 -32.56 -7.67 44.05
CA LEU A 37 -31.23 -7.99 43.47
C LEU A 37 -31.20 -8.31 41.97
N CYS A 38 -32.23 -7.98 41.19
CA CYS A 38 -32.07 -7.81 39.74
C CYS A 38 -32.08 -6.32 39.41
N HIS A 39 -30.94 -5.65 39.55
CA HIS A 39 -30.74 -4.41 38.79
C HIS A 39 -30.65 -4.81 37.31
N HIS A 40 -31.79 -4.81 36.63
CA HIS A 40 -31.84 -4.79 35.17
C HIS A 40 -31.21 -3.48 34.72
N GLN A 41 -29.91 -3.50 34.42
CA GLN A 41 -29.34 -2.51 33.53
C GLN A 41 -29.99 -2.71 32.16
N PRO A 42 -30.68 -1.70 31.60
CA PRO A 42 -31.16 -1.78 30.23
C PRO A 42 -29.99 -2.14 29.30
N PRO A 43 -30.24 -2.78 28.14
CA PRO A 43 -29.19 -2.92 27.13
C PRO A 43 -28.58 -1.53 26.90
N PRO A 44 -27.24 -1.42 26.80
CA PRO A 44 -26.63 -0.13 26.51
C PRO A 44 -27.33 0.43 25.26
N PRO A 45 -27.67 1.74 25.22
CA PRO A 45 -28.25 2.34 24.03
C PRO A 45 -27.41 1.96 22.82
N GLN A 46 -28.05 1.71 21.66
CA GLN A 46 -27.37 1.28 20.43
C GLN A 46 -26.15 2.14 20.09
N SER A 47 -26.19 3.42 20.50
CA SER A 47 -25.11 4.38 20.43
C SER A 47 -23.89 4.08 21.32
N ILE A 48 -23.83 3.06 22.17
CA ILE A 48 -22.59 2.72 22.91
C ILE A 48 -21.82 1.62 22.20
N VAL A 49 -22.53 0.72 21.51
CA VAL A 49 -21.96 -0.47 20.89
C VAL A 49 -21.23 -0.12 19.59
N ASP A 50 -21.80 0.80 18.80
CA ASP A 50 -21.15 1.39 17.64
C ASP A 50 -19.87 2.16 18.00
N ARG A 51 -19.90 2.94 19.09
CA ARG A 51 -18.75 3.68 19.63
C ARG A 51 -17.63 2.74 20.10
N ALA A 52 -17.98 1.67 20.80
CA ALA A 52 -17.02 0.66 21.24
C ALA A 52 -16.37 -0.07 20.05
N HIS A 53 -17.15 -0.44 19.03
CA HIS A 53 -16.61 -1.05 17.83
C HIS A 53 -15.70 -0.10 17.06
N ALA A 54 -16.08 1.17 16.87
CA ALA A 54 -15.20 2.14 16.22
C ALA A 54 -13.87 2.32 16.96
N PHE A 55 -13.89 2.38 18.29
CA PHE A 55 -12.66 2.41 19.09
C PHE A 55 -11.78 1.18 18.83
N PHE A 56 -12.34 -0.02 18.99
CA PHE A 56 -11.58 -1.27 18.83
C PHE A 56 -11.10 -1.49 17.39
N ALA A 57 -11.92 -1.17 16.40
CA ALA A 57 -11.57 -1.34 15.00
C ALA A 57 -10.45 -0.39 14.57
N ASN A 58 -10.50 0.89 15.00
CA ASN A 58 -9.43 1.84 14.75
C ASN A 58 -8.12 1.40 15.42
N TRP A 59 -8.20 0.92 16.66
CA TRP A 59 -7.06 0.39 17.39
C TRP A 59 -6.47 -0.83 16.65
N LEU A 60 -7.29 -1.84 16.33
CA LEU A 60 -6.86 -3.04 15.61
C LEU A 60 -6.25 -2.72 14.24
N ASN A 61 -6.84 -1.80 13.48
CA ASN A 61 -6.31 -1.39 12.18
C ASN A 61 -4.91 -0.77 12.32
N GLN A 62 -4.68 0.05 13.36
CA GLN A 62 -3.35 0.60 13.63
C GLN A 62 -2.35 -0.49 14.06
N GLU A 63 -2.76 -1.42 14.92
CA GLU A 63 -1.91 -2.53 15.37
C GLU A 63 -1.52 -3.46 14.22
N LEU A 64 -2.45 -3.76 13.30
CA LEU A 64 -2.19 -4.56 12.10
C LEU A 64 -1.14 -3.92 11.19
N LEU A 65 -1.25 -2.61 10.94
CA LEU A 65 -0.25 -1.85 10.16
C LEU A 65 1.14 -1.89 10.80
N LEU A 66 1.17 -1.87 12.13
CA LEU A 66 2.39 -1.89 12.92
C LEU A 66 2.96 -3.31 13.15
N GLY A 67 2.38 -4.32 12.50
CA GLY A 67 2.90 -5.69 12.44
C GLY A 67 2.42 -6.61 13.55
N VAL A 68 1.40 -6.22 14.32
CA VAL A 68 0.82 -7.07 15.37
C VAL A 68 -0.18 -8.05 14.75
N GLN A 69 0.27 -9.27 14.49
CA GLN A 69 -0.56 -10.32 13.88
C GLN A 69 -1.11 -11.35 14.89
N ASN A 70 -0.44 -11.50 16.04
CA ASN A 70 -0.84 -12.48 17.06
C ASN A 70 -0.48 -11.99 18.46
N ALA A 71 -1.48 -11.56 19.21
CA ALA A 71 -1.31 -11.09 20.58
C ALA A 71 -2.46 -11.58 21.47
N SER A 72 -2.13 -11.84 22.74
CA SER A 72 -3.10 -12.06 23.81
C SER A 72 -2.93 -10.93 24.82
N LEU A 73 -3.97 -10.14 25.02
CA LEU A 73 -3.95 -8.95 25.85
C LEU A 73 -5.28 -8.80 26.59
N GLN A 74 -5.22 -8.23 27.78
CA GLN A 74 -6.41 -7.87 28.55
C GLN A 74 -6.91 -6.52 28.05
N LEU A 75 -8.22 -6.39 27.82
CA LEU A 75 -8.85 -5.16 27.33
C LEU A 75 -8.70 -3.95 28.29
N THR A 76 -8.25 -4.19 29.51
CA THR A 76 -7.98 -3.18 30.54
C THR A 76 -6.55 -2.65 30.53
N GLN A 77 -5.70 -3.11 29.60
CA GLN A 77 -4.33 -2.61 29.50
C GLN A 77 -4.31 -1.16 29.01
N GLU A 78 -3.45 -0.35 29.63
CA GLU A 78 -3.29 1.08 29.33
C GLU A 78 -2.89 1.34 27.87
N ALA A 79 -2.15 0.42 27.24
CA ALA A 79 -1.71 0.52 25.84
C ALA A 79 -2.84 0.37 24.80
N ILE A 80 -4.07 0.07 25.24
CA ILE A 80 -5.24 -0.05 24.36
C ILE A 80 -5.91 1.32 24.16
N ASN A 81 -5.70 2.27 25.07
CA ASN A 81 -6.27 3.61 24.94
C ASN A 81 -5.83 4.26 23.64
N MET A 82 -6.72 5.02 23.00
CA MET A 82 -6.43 5.81 21.80
C MET A 82 -6.77 7.27 22.06
N ASP A 83 -6.00 8.17 21.46
CA ASP A 83 -6.32 9.58 21.41
C ASP A 83 -7.49 9.86 20.46
N GLY A 84 -8.29 10.88 20.79
CA GLY A 84 -9.48 11.26 20.04
C GLY A 84 -10.79 10.98 20.79
N THR A 85 -11.89 11.52 20.27
CA THR A 85 -13.22 11.30 20.86
C THR A 85 -13.96 10.22 20.07
N PHE A 86 -14.42 9.20 20.79
CA PHE A 86 -15.29 8.16 20.25
C PHE A 86 -16.74 8.38 20.65
N ASP A 87 -17.08 9.57 21.15
CA ASP A 87 -18.41 9.95 21.60
C ASP A 87 -19.30 10.55 20.50
N ALA A 88 -18.77 10.73 19.29
CA ALA A 88 -19.47 11.31 18.15
C ALA A 88 -20.73 10.52 17.76
N THR A 89 -21.73 11.24 17.19
CA THR A 89 -23.03 10.68 16.81
C THR A 89 -22.95 9.61 15.72
N ASN A 90 -21.93 9.69 14.85
CA ASN A 90 -21.62 8.66 13.85
C ASN A 90 -20.24 8.08 14.17
N ALA A 91 -20.21 6.84 14.64
CA ALA A 91 -18.98 6.11 14.85
C ALA A 91 -18.36 5.71 13.50
N VAL A 92 -17.07 6.01 13.31
CA VAL A 92 -16.35 5.79 12.05
C VAL A 92 -15.11 4.93 12.28
N VAL A 93 -14.95 3.92 11.44
CA VAL A 93 -13.73 3.12 11.33
C VAL A 93 -12.85 3.72 10.24
N GLN A 94 -11.59 3.97 10.58
CA GLN A 94 -10.54 4.45 9.69
C GLN A 94 -9.57 3.32 9.39
N PHE A 95 -9.13 3.23 8.15
CA PHE A 95 -8.15 2.24 7.70
C PHE A 95 -7.30 2.79 6.56
N ALA A 96 -6.08 2.26 6.42
CA ALA A 96 -5.18 2.64 5.33
C ALA A 96 -5.81 2.29 3.98
N ALA A 97 -5.87 3.28 3.09
CA ALA A 97 -6.60 3.19 1.83
C ALA A 97 -6.05 2.12 0.87
N ASN A 98 -4.75 1.80 0.99
CA ASN A 98 -4.07 0.78 0.20
C ASN A 98 -3.61 -0.43 1.03
N TYR A 99 -4.24 -0.69 2.18
CA TYR A 99 -3.89 -1.86 2.99
C TYR A 99 -4.03 -3.19 2.22
N GLY A 100 -5.02 -3.30 1.32
CA GLY A 100 -5.14 -4.46 0.43
C GLY A 100 -3.96 -4.65 -0.52
N ALA A 101 -3.36 -3.56 -1.02
CA ALA A 101 -2.15 -3.63 -1.84
C ALA A 101 -0.93 -4.02 -0.99
N GLN A 102 -0.80 -3.47 0.22
CA GLN A 102 0.23 -3.90 1.17
C GLN A 102 0.12 -5.41 1.45
N MET A 103 -1.07 -5.92 1.79
CA MET A 103 -1.30 -7.36 2.01
C MET A 103 -0.95 -8.20 0.78
N GLN A 104 -1.27 -7.72 -0.43
CA GLN A 104 -0.91 -8.40 -1.68
C GLN A 104 0.61 -8.60 -1.80
N HIS A 105 1.41 -7.60 -1.44
CA HIS A 105 2.87 -7.62 -1.55
C HIS A 105 3.59 -8.21 -0.32
N THR A 106 2.87 -8.48 0.77
CA THR A 106 3.45 -9.05 1.99
C THR A 106 2.90 -10.45 2.27
N GLU A 107 1.78 -10.54 2.97
CA GLU A 107 1.21 -11.78 3.51
C GLU A 107 0.68 -12.70 2.40
N MET A 108 0.14 -12.12 1.33
CA MET A 108 -0.43 -12.85 0.20
C MET A 108 0.59 -13.19 -0.88
N ALA A 109 1.81 -12.63 -0.80
CA ALA A 109 2.90 -12.94 -1.73
C ALA A 109 3.59 -14.29 -1.43
N THR A 110 3.14 -15.03 -0.41
CA THR A 110 3.60 -16.39 -0.14
C THR A 110 3.10 -17.37 -1.21
N VAL A 111 3.84 -18.45 -1.43
CA VAL A 111 3.47 -19.48 -2.42
C VAL A 111 2.12 -20.11 -2.07
N GLU A 112 1.87 -20.37 -0.78
CA GLU A 112 0.63 -20.93 -0.25
C GLU A 112 -0.58 -20.06 -0.57
N ALA A 113 -0.53 -18.78 -0.17
CA ALA A 113 -1.61 -17.84 -0.39
C ALA A 113 -1.84 -17.61 -1.90
N THR A 114 -0.75 -17.52 -2.67
CA THR A 114 -0.79 -17.31 -4.12
C THR A 114 -1.46 -18.47 -4.84
N VAL A 115 -1.04 -19.71 -4.59
CA VAL A 115 -1.62 -20.89 -5.27
C VAL A 115 -3.12 -20.97 -4.96
N ALA A 116 -3.51 -20.77 -3.71
CA ALA A 116 -4.93 -20.74 -3.33
C ALA A 116 -5.69 -19.60 -4.01
N GLY A 117 -5.12 -18.39 -4.06
CA GLY A 117 -5.71 -17.21 -4.69
C GLY A 117 -5.87 -17.34 -6.20
N LEU A 118 -4.86 -17.85 -6.90
CA LEU A 118 -4.92 -18.08 -8.35
C LEU A 118 -6.01 -19.10 -8.72
N ARG A 119 -6.24 -20.13 -7.89
CA ARG A 119 -7.25 -21.17 -8.12
C ARG A 119 -8.69 -20.65 -8.07
N VAL A 120 -8.91 -19.51 -7.42
CA VAL A 120 -10.22 -18.85 -7.32
C VAL A 120 -10.30 -17.55 -8.13
N THR A 121 -9.22 -17.18 -8.83
CA THR A 121 -9.18 -15.99 -9.69
C THR A 121 -9.93 -16.26 -10.98
N ASP A 122 -10.73 -15.29 -11.44
CA ASP A 122 -11.34 -15.33 -12.77
C ASP A 122 -10.25 -15.41 -13.85
N PRO A 123 -10.20 -16.48 -14.65
CA PRO A 123 -9.21 -16.67 -15.70
C PRO A 123 -9.16 -15.51 -16.71
N CYS A 124 -10.27 -14.83 -16.97
CA CYS A 124 -10.32 -13.69 -17.88
C CYS A 124 -9.62 -12.45 -17.32
N LEU A 125 -9.41 -12.38 -16.00
CA LEU A 125 -8.67 -11.31 -15.32
C LEU A 125 -7.16 -11.60 -15.19
N VAL A 126 -6.70 -12.80 -15.53
CA VAL A 126 -5.29 -13.20 -15.32
C VAL A 126 -4.29 -12.30 -16.07
N PRO A 127 -4.51 -11.88 -17.33
CA PRO A 127 -3.59 -10.96 -18.00
C PRO A 127 -3.49 -9.58 -17.33
N TRP A 128 -4.43 -9.23 -16.44
CA TRP A 128 -4.39 -8.00 -15.64
C TRP A 128 -3.56 -8.14 -14.36
N ILE A 129 -3.07 -9.34 -14.01
CA ILE A 129 -2.08 -9.51 -12.94
C ILE A 129 -0.81 -8.79 -13.39
N PHE A 130 -0.45 -7.74 -12.66
CA PHE A 130 0.49 -6.75 -13.15
C PHE A 130 1.93 -7.20 -12.90
N THR A 131 2.47 -7.94 -13.86
CA THR A 131 3.83 -8.49 -13.82
C THR A 131 4.45 -8.40 -15.20
N GLN A 132 5.77 -8.24 -15.25
CA GLN A 132 6.55 -8.35 -16.48
C GLN A 132 7.08 -9.78 -16.56
N TYR A 133 6.54 -10.58 -17.47
CA TYR A 133 6.95 -11.97 -17.60
C TYR A 133 8.37 -12.07 -18.15
N CYS A 134 9.16 -12.91 -17.49
CA CYS A 134 10.50 -13.26 -17.90
C CYS A 134 10.53 -14.57 -18.70
N PHE A 135 9.71 -15.54 -18.30
CA PHE A 135 9.76 -16.90 -18.82
C PHE A 135 8.37 -17.45 -19.04
N VAL A 136 8.22 -18.32 -20.05
CA VAL A 136 6.98 -19.06 -20.27
C VAL A 136 6.82 -20.14 -19.20
N ASP A 137 7.86 -20.95 -18.99
CA ASP A 137 7.85 -22.14 -18.14
C ASP A 137 8.87 -22.06 -17.00
N PHE A 138 8.68 -22.88 -15.97
CA PHE A 138 9.57 -22.93 -14.81
C PHE A 138 10.99 -23.39 -15.13
N ASP A 139 11.17 -24.20 -16.18
CA ASP A 139 12.49 -24.63 -16.64
C ASP A 139 13.20 -23.57 -17.49
N LYS A 140 12.56 -22.40 -17.70
CA LYS A 140 13.12 -21.25 -18.44
C LYS A 140 13.53 -21.61 -19.88
N ARG A 141 12.82 -22.54 -20.50
CA ARG A 141 13.08 -22.97 -21.89
C ARG A 141 12.75 -21.88 -22.89
N TRP A 142 11.74 -21.06 -22.58
CA TRP A 142 11.31 -19.95 -23.42
C TRP A 142 11.29 -18.64 -22.64
N GLU A 143 11.92 -17.63 -23.23
CA GLU A 143 12.06 -16.29 -22.64
C GLU A 143 11.00 -15.34 -23.22
N LEU A 144 10.47 -14.46 -22.37
CA LEU A 144 9.44 -13.46 -22.71
C LEU A 144 9.90 -12.01 -22.53
N ALA A 145 11.11 -11.77 -22.01
CA ALA A 145 11.62 -10.42 -21.80
C ALA A 145 11.61 -9.60 -23.11
N ASN A 146 11.11 -8.37 -23.07
CA ASN A 146 10.97 -7.53 -24.26
C ASN A 146 12.31 -7.03 -24.83
N SER A 147 13.35 -6.88 -24.00
CA SER A 147 14.70 -6.46 -24.41
C SER A 147 15.78 -7.41 -23.87
N ALA A 148 16.97 -7.38 -24.48
CA ALA A 148 18.12 -8.15 -24.01
C ALA A 148 18.64 -7.64 -22.64
N ALA A 149 18.49 -6.35 -22.35
CA ALA A 149 18.82 -5.79 -21.04
C ALA A 149 17.84 -6.29 -19.97
N ARG A 150 16.53 -6.29 -20.25
CA ARG A 150 15.51 -6.86 -19.36
C ARG A 150 15.72 -8.35 -19.12
N LEU A 151 16.16 -9.11 -20.13
CA LEU A 151 16.48 -10.52 -19.98
C LEU A 151 17.63 -10.76 -18.98
N ARG A 152 18.68 -9.92 -19.02
CA ARG A 152 19.76 -10.00 -18.02
C ARG A 152 19.27 -9.71 -16.61
N ARG A 153 18.28 -8.81 -16.44
CA ARG A 153 17.57 -8.63 -15.16
C ARG A 153 16.75 -9.86 -14.78
N CYS A 154 16.02 -10.47 -15.71
CA CYS A 154 15.24 -11.69 -15.48
C CYS A 154 16.07 -12.85 -14.93
N GLN A 155 17.35 -12.92 -15.29
CA GLN A 155 18.28 -13.96 -14.84
C GLN A 155 18.82 -13.74 -13.42
N GLN A 156 18.58 -12.57 -12.82
CA GLN A 156 18.99 -12.28 -11.45
C GLN A 156 18.26 -13.21 -10.46
N GLN A 157 18.96 -13.55 -9.37
CA GLN A 157 18.43 -14.51 -8.39
C GLN A 157 17.06 -14.08 -7.83
N TYR A 158 16.89 -12.79 -7.50
CA TYR A 158 15.65 -12.29 -6.94
C TYR A 158 14.46 -12.42 -7.92
N MET A 159 14.67 -12.26 -9.23
CA MET A 159 13.66 -12.51 -10.27
C MET A 159 13.36 -14.01 -10.41
N THR A 160 14.40 -14.84 -10.51
CA THR A 160 14.22 -16.28 -10.77
C THR A 160 13.55 -17.02 -9.61
N THR A 161 13.64 -16.50 -8.38
CA THR A 161 12.91 -17.04 -7.21
C THR A 161 11.50 -16.47 -7.03
N ASN A 162 11.10 -15.50 -7.85
CA ASN A 162 9.77 -14.90 -7.83
C ASN A 162 8.86 -15.62 -8.85
N GLY A 163 7.84 -16.32 -8.37
CA GLY A 163 6.88 -17.04 -9.20
C GLY A 163 6.12 -16.13 -10.18
N ALA A 164 5.96 -14.85 -9.86
CA ALA A 164 5.17 -13.91 -10.67
C ALA A 164 5.78 -13.60 -12.05
N VAL A 165 7.06 -13.91 -12.29
CA VAL A 165 7.69 -13.67 -13.60
C VAL A 165 7.58 -14.86 -14.56
N TYR A 166 6.93 -15.95 -14.14
CA TYR A 166 6.74 -17.16 -14.94
C TYR A 166 5.28 -17.27 -15.37
N LEU A 167 5.02 -17.39 -16.66
CA LEU A 167 3.65 -17.49 -17.15
C LEU A 167 2.96 -18.79 -16.69
N GLU A 168 3.70 -19.90 -16.67
CA GLU A 168 3.23 -21.21 -16.21
C GLU A 168 2.74 -21.18 -14.75
N SER A 169 3.26 -20.27 -13.91
CA SER A 169 2.81 -20.10 -12.53
C SER A 169 1.32 -19.79 -12.46
N MET A 170 0.82 -18.97 -13.36
CA MET A 170 -0.58 -18.60 -13.41
C MET A 170 -1.39 -19.65 -14.17
N LEU A 171 -0.92 -20.05 -15.36
CA LEU A 171 -1.68 -20.91 -16.26
C LEU A 171 -2.00 -22.29 -15.66
N ARG A 172 -1.08 -22.89 -14.89
CA ARG A 172 -1.36 -24.17 -14.23
C ARG A 172 -2.35 -24.05 -13.06
N ASN A 173 -2.53 -22.83 -12.55
CA ASN A 173 -3.37 -22.57 -11.37
C ASN A 173 -4.80 -22.19 -11.70
N ILE A 174 -5.07 -21.66 -12.89
CA ILE A 174 -6.39 -21.18 -13.31
C ILE A 174 -7.17 -22.22 -14.13
N ASP A 175 -8.47 -21.99 -14.35
CA ASP A 175 -9.22 -22.70 -15.38
C ASP A 175 -8.74 -22.31 -16.79
N TYR A 176 -7.84 -23.13 -17.34
CA TYR A 176 -7.26 -22.94 -18.67
C TYR A 176 -8.31 -22.96 -19.78
N SER A 177 -9.40 -23.71 -19.62
CA SER A 177 -10.47 -23.74 -20.63
C SER A 177 -11.21 -22.41 -20.70
N ALA A 178 -11.55 -21.84 -19.54
CA ALA A 178 -12.15 -20.52 -19.43
C ALA A 178 -11.18 -19.40 -19.85
N PHE A 179 -9.88 -19.51 -19.53
CA PHE A 179 -8.85 -18.60 -20.03
C PHE A 179 -8.84 -18.56 -21.57
N ASN A 180 -8.90 -19.72 -22.21
CA ASN A 180 -8.91 -19.82 -23.67
C ASN A 180 -10.14 -19.19 -24.32
N VAL A 181 -11.28 -19.14 -23.63
CA VAL A 181 -12.48 -18.43 -24.13
C VAL A 181 -12.21 -16.93 -24.26
N CYS A 182 -11.53 -16.33 -23.29
CA CYS A 182 -11.29 -14.88 -23.26
C CYS A 182 -10.04 -14.46 -24.05
N TRP A 183 -8.96 -15.23 -23.97
CA TRP A 183 -7.63 -14.83 -24.44
C TRP A 183 -6.98 -15.82 -25.40
N GLY A 184 -7.62 -16.96 -25.69
CA GLY A 184 -7.01 -18.06 -26.43
C GLY A 184 -6.50 -17.66 -27.82
N SER A 185 -7.21 -16.80 -28.54
CA SER A 185 -6.79 -16.37 -29.88
C SER A 185 -5.51 -15.54 -29.87
N GLN A 186 -5.41 -14.58 -28.95
CA GLN A 186 -4.24 -13.72 -28.76
C GLN A 186 -3.09 -14.52 -28.17
N PHE A 187 -3.39 -15.39 -27.20
CA PHE A 187 -2.41 -16.26 -26.55
C PHE A 187 -1.80 -17.27 -27.52
N GLU A 188 -2.60 -17.80 -28.45
CA GLU A 188 -2.13 -18.72 -29.49
C GLU A 188 -0.99 -18.09 -30.30
N VAL A 189 -1.20 -16.86 -30.76
CA VAL A 189 -0.22 -16.10 -31.54
C VAL A 189 0.96 -15.67 -30.67
N ALA A 190 0.69 -15.13 -29.49
CA ALA A 190 1.70 -14.56 -28.61
C ALA A 190 2.70 -15.62 -28.12
N VAL A 191 2.23 -16.82 -27.78
CA VAL A 191 3.05 -17.84 -27.08
C VAL A 191 2.94 -19.22 -27.71
N VAL A 192 1.73 -19.74 -27.89
CA VAL A 192 1.52 -21.18 -28.18
C VAL A 192 2.14 -21.60 -29.50
N GLN A 193 2.02 -20.79 -30.56
CA GLN A 193 2.55 -21.10 -31.89
C GLN A 193 4.07 -21.33 -31.90
N GLU A 194 4.81 -20.61 -31.07
CA GLU A 194 6.26 -20.80 -30.94
C GLU A 194 6.56 -22.03 -30.08
N VAL A 195 5.93 -22.13 -28.91
CA VAL A 195 6.18 -23.21 -27.93
C VAL A 195 5.90 -24.59 -28.53
N ARG A 196 4.80 -24.74 -29.28
CA ARG A 196 4.38 -26.01 -29.90
C ARG A 196 5.33 -26.55 -30.98
N ARG A 197 6.36 -25.80 -31.37
CA ARG A 197 7.39 -26.24 -32.33
C ARG A 197 8.34 -27.28 -31.76
N SER A 198 8.30 -27.52 -30.45
CA SER A 198 9.13 -28.50 -29.76
C SER A 198 8.28 -29.53 -29.03
N ASP A 199 8.82 -30.75 -28.87
CA ASP A 199 8.17 -31.83 -28.12
C ASP A 199 7.94 -31.44 -26.65
N ALA A 200 8.90 -30.73 -26.05
CA ALA A 200 8.79 -30.19 -24.69
C ALA A 200 7.60 -29.22 -24.56
N GLY A 201 7.39 -28.37 -25.58
CA GLY A 201 6.27 -27.42 -25.59
C GLY A 201 4.92 -28.08 -25.80
N LEU A 202 4.84 -29.12 -26.63
CA LEU A 202 3.62 -29.93 -26.78
C LEU A 202 3.23 -30.60 -25.45
N HIS A 203 4.22 -31.16 -24.74
CA HIS A 203 3.99 -31.75 -23.42
C HIS A 203 3.54 -30.70 -22.39
N TRP A 204 4.18 -29.52 -22.37
CA TRP A 204 3.80 -28.42 -21.49
C TRP A 204 2.35 -27.97 -21.72
N LEU A 205 1.92 -27.82 -22.98
CA LEU A 205 0.53 -27.47 -23.33
C LEU A 205 -0.47 -28.55 -22.86
N GLN A 206 -0.10 -29.83 -22.99
CA GLN A 206 -0.93 -30.93 -22.48
C GLN A 206 -1.05 -30.90 -20.96
N GLN A 207 0.02 -30.55 -20.24
CA GLN A 207 -0.01 -30.39 -18.79
C GLN A 207 -0.94 -29.26 -18.33
N LEU A 208 -1.00 -28.15 -19.05
CA LEU A 208 -1.92 -27.04 -18.72
C LEU A 208 -3.40 -27.44 -18.83
N ALA A 209 -3.73 -28.38 -19.73
CA ALA A 209 -5.08 -28.91 -19.90
C ALA A 209 -5.39 -30.10 -18.95
N ALA A 210 -4.39 -30.62 -18.25
CA ALA A 210 -4.55 -31.78 -17.38
C ALA A 210 -5.30 -31.42 -16.07
N PRO A 211 -5.88 -32.42 -15.38
CA PRO A 211 -6.42 -32.22 -14.05
C PRO A 211 -5.39 -31.62 -13.10
N LYS A 212 -5.81 -30.58 -12.39
CA LYS A 212 -4.97 -29.81 -11.48
C LYS A 212 -4.58 -30.63 -10.26
N TRP A 213 -3.35 -30.44 -9.80
CA TRP A 213 -2.90 -31.01 -8.52
C TRP A 213 -3.62 -30.36 -7.35
N THR A 214 -3.51 -31.02 -6.19
CA THR A 214 -3.96 -30.39 -4.94
C THR A 214 -3.14 -29.13 -4.67
N VAL A 215 -3.71 -28.19 -3.92
CA VAL A 215 -3.00 -26.96 -3.52
C VAL A 215 -1.70 -27.31 -2.78
N ALA A 216 -1.70 -28.34 -1.94
CA ALA A 216 -0.52 -28.75 -1.18
C ALA A 216 0.62 -29.28 -2.08
N ASP A 217 0.29 -30.11 -3.08
CA ASP A 217 1.29 -30.66 -4.01
C ASP A 217 1.87 -29.58 -4.92
N GLU A 218 1.02 -28.65 -5.37
CA GLU A 218 1.42 -27.49 -6.18
C GLU A 218 2.40 -26.59 -5.41
N VAL A 219 2.08 -26.27 -4.15
CA VAL A 219 2.98 -25.51 -3.27
C VAL A 219 4.29 -26.24 -3.06
N ALA A 220 4.26 -27.55 -2.79
CA ALA A 220 5.45 -28.36 -2.59
C ALA A 220 6.34 -28.36 -3.84
N TYR A 221 5.73 -28.41 -5.03
CA TYR A 221 6.45 -28.33 -6.29
C TYR A 221 7.16 -26.99 -6.47
N TRP A 222 6.47 -25.86 -6.27
CA TRP A 222 7.05 -24.52 -6.40
C TRP A 222 8.24 -24.33 -5.46
N LYS A 223 8.11 -24.76 -4.21
CA LYS A 223 9.20 -24.70 -3.24
C LYS A 223 10.37 -25.58 -3.64
N ARG A 224 10.12 -26.79 -4.16
CA ARG A 224 11.17 -27.73 -4.59
C ARG A 224 12.03 -27.16 -5.70
N ILE A 225 11.45 -26.39 -6.62
CA ILE A 225 12.19 -25.76 -7.72
C ILE A 225 12.77 -24.38 -7.36
N GLY A 226 12.63 -23.95 -6.10
CA GLY A 226 13.24 -22.73 -5.58
C GLY A 226 12.41 -21.45 -5.72
N ILE A 227 11.10 -21.54 -6.04
CA ILE A 227 10.21 -20.38 -5.96
C ILE A 227 9.90 -20.08 -4.50
N LYS A 228 10.09 -18.82 -4.10
CA LYS A 228 9.95 -18.35 -2.70
C LYS A 228 8.79 -17.40 -2.50
N THR A 229 8.52 -16.56 -3.48
CA THR A 229 7.53 -15.48 -3.40
C THR A 229 6.78 -15.34 -4.71
N PHE A 230 5.67 -14.61 -4.69
CA PHE A 230 4.92 -14.19 -5.86
C PHE A 230 4.66 -12.69 -5.75
N ASN A 231 5.68 -11.90 -6.05
CA ASN A 231 5.61 -10.46 -5.98
C ASN A 231 5.27 -9.89 -7.35
N THR A 232 4.09 -9.30 -7.47
CA THR A 232 3.70 -8.52 -8.64
C THR A 232 4.34 -7.13 -8.60
N GLN A 233 4.27 -6.42 -9.71
CA GLN A 233 4.78 -5.06 -9.82
C GLN A 233 3.85 -4.08 -9.08
N TRP A 234 4.41 -3.00 -8.54
CA TRP A 234 3.64 -1.89 -8.01
C TRP A 234 2.85 -1.20 -9.13
N GLN A 235 1.64 -0.73 -8.82
CA GLN A 235 0.77 -0.07 -9.79
C GLN A 235 -0.24 0.85 -9.12
N ASN A 236 -0.78 1.79 -9.89
CA ASN A 236 -1.82 2.72 -9.40
C ASN A 236 -3.12 2.73 -10.23
N PHE A 237 -3.27 1.80 -11.18
CA PHE A 237 -4.46 1.67 -12.04
C PHE A 237 -5.51 0.69 -11.52
N LYS A 238 -5.22 -0.05 -10.44
CA LYS A 238 -6.14 -0.94 -9.72
C LYS A 238 -6.11 -0.62 -8.24
N GLN A 239 -7.28 -0.38 -7.69
CA GLN A 239 -7.50 -0.45 -6.26
C GLN A 239 -7.72 -1.91 -5.88
N MET A 240 -6.90 -2.42 -4.97
CA MET A 240 -7.03 -3.78 -4.45
C MET A 240 -8.14 -3.81 -3.41
N GLY A 241 -9.11 -4.70 -3.60
CA GLY A 241 -10.19 -4.91 -2.63
C GLY A 241 -9.71 -5.73 -1.45
N LEU A 242 -10.28 -5.47 -0.27
CA LEU A 242 -10.03 -6.21 0.96
C LEU A 242 -11.28 -6.20 1.83
N VAL A 243 -11.65 -7.37 2.34
CA VAL A 243 -12.61 -7.50 3.43
C VAL A 243 -11.86 -8.09 4.61
N ASN A 244 -11.73 -7.32 5.68
CA ASN A 244 -11.06 -7.70 6.91
C ASN A 244 -12.05 -7.57 8.07
N SER A 245 -12.03 -8.53 9.00
CA SER A 245 -12.94 -8.58 10.13
C SER A 245 -12.29 -9.25 11.33
N TYR A 246 -12.62 -8.80 12.53
CA TYR A 246 -12.34 -9.55 13.76
C TYR A 246 -13.63 -10.21 14.25
N ALA A 247 -13.52 -11.17 15.17
CA ALA A 247 -14.69 -11.82 15.73
C ALA A 247 -14.72 -11.70 17.25
N ILE A 248 -15.90 -11.41 17.81
CA ILE A 248 -16.16 -11.50 19.24
C ILE A 248 -16.79 -12.86 19.53
N GLN A 249 -16.15 -13.63 20.41
CA GLN A 249 -16.66 -14.92 20.84
C GLN A 249 -17.33 -14.79 22.21
N SER A 250 -18.58 -15.26 22.33
CA SER A 250 -19.28 -15.33 23.61
C SER A 250 -18.80 -16.51 24.45
N VAL A 251 -19.13 -16.51 25.75
CA VAL A 251 -18.86 -17.64 26.67
C VAL A 251 -19.53 -18.94 26.23
N TYR A 252 -20.56 -18.88 25.39
CA TYR A 252 -21.26 -20.04 24.83
C TYR A 252 -20.69 -20.51 23.48
N GLY A 253 -19.59 -19.91 23.02
CA GLY A 253 -18.93 -20.27 21.77
C GLY A 253 -19.54 -19.66 20.51
N ALA A 254 -20.56 -18.81 20.61
CA ALA A 254 -21.09 -18.07 19.47
C ALA A 254 -20.08 -16.99 19.02
N SER A 255 -19.82 -16.92 17.71
CA SER A 255 -18.86 -15.99 17.11
C SER A 255 -19.60 -14.93 16.29
N PHE A 256 -19.27 -13.66 16.51
CA PHE A 256 -19.87 -12.52 15.83
C PHE A 256 -18.79 -11.74 15.09
N PRO A 257 -18.72 -11.84 13.75
CA PRO A 257 -17.75 -11.08 12.96
C PRO A 257 -18.13 -9.59 12.92
N MET A 258 -17.12 -8.74 13.06
CA MET A 258 -17.23 -7.29 13.00
C MET A 258 -16.22 -6.76 11.99
N THR A 259 -16.67 -5.88 11.09
CA THR A 259 -15.86 -5.40 9.97
C THR A 259 -14.78 -4.42 10.43
N LEU A 260 -13.53 -4.68 10.05
CA LEU A 260 -12.39 -3.76 10.22
C LEU A 260 -12.21 -2.86 9.00
N GLN A 261 -12.41 -3.43 7.82
CA GLN A 261 -12.31 -2.77 6.54
C GLN A 261 -13.13 -3.56 5.51
N ALA A 262 -13.94 -2.85 4.72
CA ALA A 262 -14.55 -3.40 3.53
C ALA A 262 -14.29 -2.47 2.35
N GLN A 263 -13.47 -2.93 1.40
CA GLN A 263 -13.09 -2.20 0.21
C GLN A 263 -13.27 -3.10 -1.02
N SER A 264 -14.02 -2.61 -2.00
CA SER A 264 -14.15 -3.30 -3.29
C SER A 264 -12.95 -3.03 -4.19
N TYR A 265 -12.60 -4.00 -5.03
CA TYR A 265 -11.60 -3.79 -6.07
C TYR A 265 -12.17 -2.93 -7.19
N GLN A 266 -11.33 -2.10 -7.81
CA GLN A 266 -11.76 -1.24 -8.92
C GLN A 266 -10.60 -0.96 -9.89
N PHE A 267 -10.90 -0.98 -11.19
CA PHE A 267 -9.99 -0.46 -12.22
C PHE A 267 -10.15 1.06 -12.37
N ARG A 268 -9.01 1.75 -12.45
CA ARG A 268 -8.86 3.20 -12.64
C ARG A 268 -7.97 3.46 -13.86
N LEU A 269 -8.22 2.78 -14.97
CA LEU A 269 -7.34 2.76 -16.16
C LEU A 269 -7.02 4.16 -16.69
N SER A 270 -8.02 5.06 -16.74
CA SER A 270 -7.81 6.45 -17.19
C SER A 270 -6.89 7.28 -16.28
N LYS A 271 -6.72 6.86 -15.02
CA LYS A 271 -5.89 7.54 -14.00
C LYS A 271 -4.56 6.80 -13.74
N GLY A 272 -4.34 5.67 -14.43
CA GLY A 272 -3.24 4.75 -14.19
C GLY A 272 -1.90 5.24 -14.74
N THR A 273 -1.21 6.13 -14.02
CA THR A 273 0.10 6.64 -14.46
C THR A 273 1.19 5.57 -14.54
N SER A 274 1.09 4.48 -13.77
CA SER A 274 2.06 3.36 -13.83
C SER A 274 2.07 2.64 -15.18
N LEU A 275 0.99 2.74 -15.97
CA LEU A 275 0.90 2.14 -17.30
C LEU A 275 1.89 2.76 -18.30
N LYS A 276 2.41 3.96 -18.02
CA LYS A 276 3.46 4.60 -18.82
C LYS A 276 4.80 3.90 -18.68
N VAL A 277 5.08 3.34 -17.50
CA VAL A 277 6.34 2.62 -17.21
C VAL A 277 6.27 1.18 -17.69
N TYR A 278 5.11 0.53 -17.55
CA TYR A 278 4.81 -0.76 -18.15
C TYR A 278 3.29 -0.94 -18.23
N TRP A 279 2.75 -1.33 -19.38
CA TRP A 279 1.31 -1.41 -19.58
C TRP A 279 0.67 -2.76 -19.20
N GLY A 280 1.43 -3.79 -18.82
CA GLY A 280 0.87 -5.09 -18.47
C GLY A 280 0.70 -6.06 -19.65
N PHE A 281 0.67 -7.35 -19.32
CA PHE A 281 0.59 -8.43 -20.31
C PHE A 281 -0.71 -8.44 -21.11
N VAL A 282 -1.81 -7.98 -20.50
CA VAL A 282 -3.08 -7.79 -21.22
C VAL A 282 -2.93 -6.91 -22.46
N HIS A 283 -2.14 -5.84 -22.36
CA HIS A 283 -1.93 -4.93 -23.48
C HIS A 283 -0.98 -5.54 -24.53
N ASP A 284 -0.02 -6.36 -24.12
CA ASP A 284 0.79 -7.14 -25.05
C ASP A 284 -0.08 -8.12 -25.85
N LEU A 285 -1.00 -8.85 -25.21
CA LEU A 285 -1.93 -9.76 -25.89
C LEU A 285 -2.86 -9.03 -26.85
N VAL A 286 -3.44 -7.90 -26.43
CA VAL A 286 -4.31 -7.09 -27.29
C VAL A 286 -3.53 -6.59 -28.50
N ALA A 287 -2.31 -6.07 -28.31
CA ALA A 287 -1.47 -5.59 -29.40
C ALA A 287 -1.12 -6.72 -30.39
N VAL A 288 -0.75 -7.92 -29.90
CA VAL A 288 -0.49 -9.08 -30.77
C VAL A 288 -1.72 -9.47 -31.59
N GLY A 289 -2.92 -9.36 -31.02
CA GLY A 289 -4.18 -9.68 -31.71
C GLY A 289 -4.64 -8.63 -32.73
N GLN A 290 -4.17 -7.39 -32.63
CA GLN A 290 -4.55 -6.30 -33.52
C GLN A 290 -3.58 -6.18 -34.70
N ASN A 291 -4.08 -6.44 -35.91
CA ASN A 291 -3.27 -6.38 -37.14
C ASN A 291 -2.61 -5.01 -37.38
N ASP A 292 -3.27 -3.93 -36.99
CA ASP A 292 -2.77 -2.56 -37.17
C ASP A 292 -1.73 -2.16 -36.11
N SER A 293 -1.51 -2.98 -35.08
CA SER A 293 -0.45 -2.75 -34.11
C SER A 293 0.92 -3.12 -34.68
N ALA A 294 1.99 -2.48 -34.21
CA ALA A 294 3.34 -2.79 -34.71
C ALA A 294 3.81 -4.23 -34.38
N ILE A 295 3.11 -4.94 -33.49
CA ILE A 295 3.37 -6.35 -33.15
C ILE A 295 2.22 -7.29 -33.52
N GLY A 296 1.26 -6.83 -34.34
CA GLY A 296 0.16 -7.65 -34.83
C GLY A 296 0.65 -8.94 -35.48
N GLY A 297 0.13 -10.10 -35.04
CA GLY A 297 0.52 -11.41 -35.56
C GLY A 297 1.93 -11.88 -35.17
N ARG A 298 2.62 -11.21 -34.23
CA ARG A 298 3.97 -11.57 -33.78
C ARG A 298 3.97 -12.34 -32.47
N SER A 299 5.02 -13.13 -32.25
CA SER A 299 5.20 -13.88 -30.99
C SER A 299 5.94 -13.04 -29.94
N LEU A 300 5.52 -13.14 -28.68
CA LEU A 300 6.23 -12.56 -27.53
C LEU A 300 7.40 -13.44 -27.06
N VAL A 301 7.53 -14.67 -27.58
CA VAL A 301 8.61 -15.58 -27.23
C VAL A 301 9.87 -15.21 -28.02
N ARG A 302 10.98 -14.94 -27.30
CA ARG A 302 12.23 -14.43 -27.89
C ARG A 302 12.88 -15.37 -28.90
N SER A 303 12.73 -16.69 -28.74
CA SER A 303 13.29 -17.67 -29.68
C SER A 303 12.59 -17.66 -31.05
N SER A 304 11.42 -17.02 -31.15
CA SER A 304 10.65 -17.04 -32.38
C SER A 304 11.32 -16.23 -33.49
N PRO A 305 11.35 -16.74 -34.74
CA PRO A 305 11.81 -15.95 -35.88
C PRO A 305 10.95 -14.70 -36.12
N ASN A 306 9.69 -14.70 -35.66
CA ASN A 306 8.79 -13.54 -35.73
C ASN A 306 8.58 -12.88 -34.35
N PHE A 307 9.67 -12.68 -33.61
CA PHE A 307 9.62 -12.05 -32.29
C PHE A 307 9.12 -10.59 -32.36
N ALA A 308 8.23 -10.24 -31.46
CA ALA A 308 7.50 -8.98 -31.43
C ALA A 308 8.42 -7.75 -31.41
N PHE A 309 9.46 -7.77 -30.60
CA PHE A 309 10.34 -6.63 -30.36
C PHE A 309 11.64 -6.65 -31.18
N GLN A 310 11.64 -7.31 -32.36
CA GLN A 310 12.80 -7.27 -33.29
C GLN A 310 12.96 -5.90 -33.96
N ASN A 311 11.84 -5.33 -34.43
CA ASN A 311 11.82 -4.08 -35.22
C ASN A 311 11.15 -2.91 -34.47
N THR A 312 10.69 -3.14 -33.24
CA THR A 312 10.04 -2.13 -32.40
C THR A 312 10.47 -2.32 -30.95
N THR A 313 10.22 -1.32 -30.12
CA THR A 313 10.51 -1.35 -28.67
C THR A 313 9.21 -1.25 -27.89
N ALA A 314 9.20 -1.71 -26.64
CA ALA A 314 8.06 -1.53 -25.76
C ALA A 314 7.71 -0.04 -25.58
N GLN A 315 8.71 0.84 -25.50
CA GLN A 315 8.51 2.29 -25.50
C GLN A 315 7.83 2.79 -26.78
N GLY A 316 8.27 2.33 -27.94
CA GLY A 316 7.65 2.67 -29.22
C GLY A 316 6.19 2.23 -29.30
N MET A 317 5.87 1.07 -28.71
CA MET A 317 4.50 0.58 -28.60
C MET A 317 3.63 1.45 -27.69
N LEU A 318 4.16 1.88 -26.55
CA LEU A 318 3.48 2.81 -25.63
C LEU A 318 3.20 4.16 -26.31
N ALA A 319 4.16 4.65 -27.12
CA ALA A 319 4.00 5.87 -27.90
C ALA A 319 2.94 5.72 -29.01
N ALA A 320 2.98 4.61 -29.76
CA ALA A 320 2.05 4.34 -30.86
C ALA A 320 0.58 4.23 -30.41
N ASN A 321 0.33 3.72 -29.20
CA ASN A 321 -1.01 3.62 -28.62
C ASN A 321 -1.43 4.86 -27.81
N GLY A 322 -0.58 5.88 -27.73
CA GLY A 322 -0.88 7.13 -27.00
C GLY A 322 -0.80 7.04 -25.47
N THR A 323 -0.38 5.90 -24.90
CA THR A 323 -0.11 5.77 -23.45
C THR A 323 1.03 6.69 -23.02
N LEU A 324 2.05 6.80 -23.88
CA LEU A 324 3.21 7.66 -23.68
C LEU A 324 3.20 8.77 -24.73
N GLN A 325 3.31 10.02 -24.29
CA GLN A 325 3.36 11.16 -25.21
C GLN A 325 4.62 11.10 -26.08
N TRP A 326 4.47 11.41 -27.37
CA TRP A 326 5.58 11.50 -28.32
C TRP A 326 5.53 12.82 -29.12
N PRO A 327 6.66 13.54 -29.30
CA PRO A 327 7.98 13.27 -28.73
C PRO A 327 7.96 13.29 -27.19
N LEU A 328 8.91 12.57 -26.57
CA LEU A 328 8.98 12.49 -25.12
C LEU A 328 9.18 13.88 -24.50
N PRO A 329 8.36 14.27 -23.51
CA PRO A 329 8.60 15.47 -22.72
C PRO A 329 9.96 15.41 -22.02
N SER A 330 10.65 16.54 -21.88
CA SER A 330 12.00 16.62 -21.28
C SER A 330 12.13 15.93 -19.92
N GLY A 331 11.11 16.02 -19.05
CA GLY A 331 11.10 15.32 -17.76
C GLY A 331 11.17 13.80 -17.92
N PHE A 332 10.44 13.23 -18.88
CA PHE A 332 10.51 11.81 -19.20
C PHE A 332 11.81 11.42 -19.90
N VAL A 333 12.43 12.31 -20.69
CA VAL A 333 13.78 12.07 -21.21
C VAL A 333 14.77 11.89 -20.05
N LEU A 334 14.70 12.76 -19.03
CA LEU A 334 15.56 12.65 -17.85
C LEU A 334 15.33 11.35 -17.05
N ILE A 335 14.07 10.94 -16.88
CA ILE A 335 13.74 9.66 -16.23
C ILE A 335 14.25 8.47 -17.06
N GLN A 336 14.08 8.53 -18.38
CA GLN A 336 14.57 7.51 -19.29
C GLN A 336 16.09 7.37 -19.20
N ASP A 337 16.81 8.49 -19.15
CA ASP A 337 18.27 8.50 -19.06
C ASP A 337 18.75 7.97 -17.70
N ALA A 338 18.06 8.33 -16.61
CA ALA A 338 18.41 7.92 -15.25
C ALA A 338 18.09 6.46 -14.93
N ILE A 339 16.97 5.93 -15.41
CA ILE A 339 16.45 4.60 -15.02
C ILE A 339 16.50 3.63 -16.20
N GLY A 340 15.98 4.03 -17.36
CA GLY A 340 15.92 3.22 -18.58
C GLY A 340 14.65 3.46 -19.40
N PRO A 341 14.52 2.79 -20.56
CA PRO A 341 13.40 2.97 -21.48
C PRO A 341 12.06 2.56 -20.86
N PHE A 342 11.04 3.40 -21.09
CA PHE A 342 9.66 3.09 -20.71
C PHE A 342 9.19 1.79 -21.39
N GLY A 343 8.38 1.01 -20.69
CA GLY A 343 7.94 -0.31 -21.12
C GLY A 343 8.86 -1.46 -20.69
N SER A 344 10.08 -1.18 -20.23
CA SER A 344 11.05 -2.18 -19.76
C SER A 344 11.55 -1.96 -18.33
N VAL A 345 10.99 -0.99 -17.60
CA VAL A 345 11.37 -0.67 -16.21
C VAL A 345 10.46 -1.43 -15.25
N ASP A 346 11.05 -2.08 -14.26
CA ASP A 346 10.35 -2.79 -13.19
C ASP A 346 9.99 -1.82 -12.04
N MET A 347 8.81 -2.00 -11.44
CA MET A 347 8.29 -1.25 -10.30
C MET A 347 8.04 -2.21 -9.14
N TRP A 348 8.75 -2.05 -8.03
CA TRP A 348 8.65 -2.92 -6.86
C TRP A 348 8.06 -2.17 -5.67
N TYR A 349 7.05 -2.75 -5.02
CA TYR A 349 6.57 -2.28 -3.74
C TYR A 349 7.63 -2.55 -2.65
N LEU A 350 7.94 -1.54 -1.85
CA LEU A 350 8.85 -1.62 -0.72
C LEU A 350 8.03 -1.59 0.57
N SER A 351 8.06 -2.71 1.30
CA SER A 351 7.41 -2.83 2.60
C SER A 351 8.24 -2.15 3.70
N PRO A 352 7.60 -1.47 4.67
CA PRO A 352 8.27 -0.98 5.86
C PRO A 352 9.04 -2.12 6.57
N PRO A 353 10.32 -1.91 6.97
CA PRO A 353 11.04 -2.88 7.78
C PRO A 353 10.33 -3.17 9.09
N THR A 354 10.36 -4.42 9.53
CA THR A 354 9.77 -4.82 10.82
C THR A 354 10.38 -4.08 12.01
N VAL A 355 11.65 -3.66 11.91
CA VAL A 355 12.31 -2.83 12.92
C VAL A 355 11.68 -1.44 13.00
N LEU A 356 11.33 -0.85 11.85
CA LEU A 356 10.67 0.46 11.78
C LEU A 356 9.25 0.38 12.35
N THR A 357 8.44 -0.58 11.89
CA THR A 357 7.07 -0.75 12.41
C THR A 357 7.09 -1.07 13.90
N GLY A 358 8.03 -1.89 14.37
CA GLY A 358 8.21 -2.24 15.78
C GLY A 358 8.59 -1.07 16.69
N ILE A 359 9.48 -0.16 16.25
CA ILE A 359 9.81 1.02 17.06
C ILE A 359 8.68 2.05 17.04
N VAL A 360 8.02 2.27 15.91
CA VAL A 360 6.84 3.15 15.83
C VAL A 360 5.74 2.62 16.74
N HIS A 361 5.51 1.31 16.74
CA HIS A 361 4.60 0.65 17.67
C HIS A 361 4.97 0.88 19.13
N THR A 362 6.24 0.72 19.49
CA THR A 362 6.71 0.92 20.86
C THR A 362 6.49 2.37 21.33
N ILE A 363 6.75 3.35 20.46
CA ILE A 363 6.51 4.77 20.75
C ILE A 363 5.01 5.02 20.92
N VAL A 364 4.17 4.53 19.99
CA VAL A 364 2.71 4.67 20.06
C VAL A 364 2.18 4.07 21.37
N GLN A 365 2.62 2.87 21.74
CA GLN A 365 2.24 2.25 23.00
C GLN A 365 2.70 3.06 24.21
N ALA A 366 3.91 3.64 24.18
CA ALA A 366 4.40 4.49 25.25
C ALA A 366 3.54 5.76 25.40
N VAL A 367 3.17 6.42 24.31
CA VAL A 367 2.23 7.56 24.33
C VAL A 367 0.90 7.14 24.97
N ARG A 368 0.30 6.03 24.53
CA ARG A 368 -0.98 5.55 25.06
C ARG A 368 -0.93 5.25 26.56
N LYS A 369 0.15 4.61 27.03
CA LYS A 369 0.38 4.37 28.47
C LYS A 369 0.52 5.67 29.25
N THR A 370 1.37 6.58 28.78
CA THR A 370 1.57 7.90 29.39
C THR A 370 0.24 8.67 29.54
N LEU A 371 -0.64 8.61 28.53
CA LEU A 371 -1.95 9.28 28.58
C LEU A 371 -2.93 8.57 29.52
N ALA A 372 -2.81 7.27 29.70
CA ALA A 372 -3.68 6.45 30.55
C ALA A 372 -3.27 6.45 32.04
N GLU A 373 -1.98 6.33 32.35
CA GLU A 373 -1.46 6.35 33.73
C GLU A 373 -1.73 7.70 34.41
N ASN A 374 -1.70 8.79 33.64
CA ASN A 374 -2.05 10.14 34.09
C ASN A 374 -3.57 10.44 33.95
N ALA A 375 -4.43 9.42 33.87
CA ALA A 375 -5.89 9.59 33.76
C ALA A 375 -6.63 9.44 35.10
N VAL A 376 -5.95 9.56 36.25
CA VAL A 376 -6.63 9.64 37.55
C VAL A 376 -7.25 11.03 37.69
N VAL A 377 -8.47 11.12 38.27
CA VAL A 377 -9.32 12.33 38.39
C VAL A 377 -8.59 13.59 38.87
N GLU A 378 -7.42 13.46 39.50
CA GLU A 378 -6.62 14.56 40.06
C GLU A 378 -5.39 14.96 39.22
N ASN A 379 -5.01 14.25 38.14
CA ASN A 379 -3.75 14.54 37.40
C ASN A 379 -3.83 14.33 35.87
N VAL A 380 -4.72 15.04 35.16
CA VAL A 380 -4.84 15.03 33.68
C VAL A 380 -3.71 15.78 32.93
N THR A 381 -2.57 16.03 33.58
CA THR A 381 -1.55 16.96 33.06
C THR A 381 -0.93 16.50 31.75
N ALA A 382 -0.61 15.20 31.60
CA ALA A 382 -0.08 14.64 30.36
C ALA A 382 -1.07 14.73 29.19
N GLN A 383 -2.37 14.53 29.46
CA GLN A 383 -3.42 14.64 28.45
C GLN A 383 -3.60 16.08 27.97
N VAL A 384 -3.61 17.04 28.91
CA VAL A 384 -3.68 18.47 28.58
C VAL A 384 -2.44 18.90 27.81
N ALA A 385 -1.25 18.48 28.24
CA ALA A 385 0.01 18.77 27.55
C ALA A 385 0.01 18.21 26.12
N TYR A 386 -0.38 16.94 25.94
CA TYR A 386 -0.47 16.31 24.61
C TYR A 386 -1.51 16.99 23.72
N ALA A 387 -2.71 17.28 24.24
CA ALA A 387 -3.76 17.97 23.50
C ALA A 387 -3.37 19.41 23.10
N SER A 388 -2.52 20.06 23.91
CA SER A 388 -2.01 21.40 23.63
C SER A 388 -0.90 21.44 22.57
N LEU A 389 -0.30 20.29 22.22
CA LEU A 389 0.74 20.25 21.19
C LEU A 389 0.21 20.81 19.89
N THR A 390 0.97 21.73 19.30
CA THR A 390 0.75 22.20 17.94
C THR A 390 0.93 21.02 16.98
N ASP A 391 -0.06 20.75 16.13
CA ASP A 391 0.06 19.75 15.07
C ASP A 391 0.34 20.40 13.71
N GLY A 392 0.77 19.58 12.75
CA GLY A 392 1.03 20.03 11.38
C GLY A 392 -0.22 20.03 10.49
N SER A 393 -1.43 19.98 11.07
CA SER A 393 -2.67 19.84 10.28
C SER A 393 -2.95 21.03 9.35
N SER A 394 -2.33 22.18 9.62
CA SER A 394 -2.37 23.36 8.75
C SER A 394 -1.54 23.23 7.46
N GLY A 395 -0.75 22.15 7.33
CA GLY A 395 0.10 21.87 6.18
C GLY A 395 1.52 22.42 6.36
N LEU A 396 2.52 21.57 6.11
CA LEU A 396 3.95 21.89 6.13
C LEU A 396 4.54 21.69 4.72
N TYR A 397 5.52 22.50 4.35
CA TYR A 397 6.14 22.50 3.02
C TYR A 397 7.68 22.45 3.10
N PRO A 398 8.25 21.47 3.83
CA PRO A 398 9.68 21.45 4.04
C PRO A 398 10.42 21.10 2.75
N ALA A 399 11.56 21.75 2.55
CA ALA A 399 12.50 21.47 1.48
C ALA A 399 13.92 21.37 2.07
N PRO A 400 14.76 20.43 1.60
CA PRO A 400 16.15 20.34 2.06
C PRO A 400 16.88 21.67 1.87
N GLN A 401 17.68 22.07 2.86
CA GLN A 401 18.38 23.35 2.82
C GLN A 401 19.23 23.52 1.56
N THR A 402 19.87 22.44 1.10
CA THR A 402 20.67 22.44 -0.13
C THR A 402 19.86 22.91 -1.34
N TRP A 403 18.59 22.52 -1.44
CA TRP A 403 17.71 22.92 -2.54
C TRP A 403 17.17 24.35 -2.36
N ILE A 404 16.92 24.77 -1.11
CA ILE A 404 16.57 26.17 -0.80
C ILE A 404 17.70 27.10 -1.22
N ASP A 405 18.95 26.74 -0.88
CA ASP A 405 20.15 27.54 -1.20
C ASP A 405 20.42 27.59 -2.71
N LEU A 406 20.21 26.48 -3.42
CA LEU A 406 20.34 26.45 -4.88
C LEU A 406 19.28 27.32 -5.57
N GLY A 407 18.07 27.39 -5.01
CA GLY A 407 17.00 28.23 -5.54
C GLY A 407 16.54 27.85 -6.96
N HIS A 408 16.83 26.63 -7.42
CA HIS A 408 16.40 26.15 -8.73
C HIS A 408 14.88 26.21 -8.85
N CYS A 409 14.41 26.59 -10.03
CA CYS A 409 13.03 26.48 -10.43
C CYS A 409 12.60 25.01 -10.49
N THR A 410 11.64 24.60 -9.66
CA THR A 410 11.06 23.24 -9.69
C THR A 410 9.73 23.23 -10.43
N ILE A 411 9.57 22.29 -11.37
CA ILE A 411 8.37 22.15 -12.21
C ILE A 411 7.84 20.71 -12.27
N GLY A 412 8.19 19.83 -11.33
CA GLY A 412 7.51 18.56 -11.10
C GLY A 412 8.35 17.64 -10.22
N GLY A 413 7.78 16.55 -9.71
CA GLY A 413 8.50 15.61 -8.83
C GLY A 413 8.09 14.14 -8.96
N SER A 414 7.13 13.83 -9.85
CA SER A 414 6.67 12.47 -10.06
C SER A 414 7.37 11.84 -11.26
N VAL A 415 8.00 10.68 -11.03
CA VAL A 415 8.66 9.86 -12.06
C VAL A 415 7.67 9.28 -13.09
N LEU A 416 6.37 9.30 -12.80
CA LEU A 416 5.30 8.82 -13.68
C LEU A 416 4.57 9.95 -14.43
N CYS A 417 4.98 11.20 -14.21
CA CYS A 417 4.42 12.36 -14.87
C CYS A 417 5.51 13.16 -15.60
N PRO A 418 5.15 13.81 -16.73
CA PRO A 418 6.05 14.76 -17.35
C PRO A 418 6.24 15.97 -16.43
N GLN A 419 7.17 16.84 -16.79
CA GLN A 419 7.26 18.14 -16.15
C GLN A 419 5.98 18.96 -16.36
N MET A 420 5.63 19.77 -15.37
CA MET A 420 4.55 20.76 -15.41
C MET A 420 4.94 21.94 -16.32
N LEU A 421 3.99 22.84 -16.56
CA LEU A 421 4.22 24.07 -17.30
C LEU A 421 5.28 24.95 -16.61
N VAL A 422 6.08 25.66 -17.40
CA VAL A 422 7.12 26.56 -16.88
C VAL A 422 6.52 27.70 -16.03
N SER A 423 5.28 28.12 -16.30
CA SER A 423 4.54 29.08 -15.45
C SER A 423 4.28 28.56 -14.04
N SER A 424 4.39 27.26 -13.82
CA SER A 424 4.26 26.62 -12.52
C SER A 424 5.57 26.58 -11.73
N CYS A 425 6.63 27.20 -12.26
CA CYS A 425 7.93 27.35 -11.60
C CYS A 425 7.81 27.95 -10.19
N ILE A 426 8.40 27.26 -9.22
CA ILE A 426 8.57 27.75 -7.84
C ILE A 426 9.97 27.40 -7.35
N THR A 427 10.51 28.21 -6.46
CA THR A 427 11.75 27.84 -5.75
C THR A 427 11.42 26.95 -4.55
N PRO A 428 12.31 26.00 -4.16
CA PRO A 428 12.12 25.13 -2.99
C PRO A 428 11.79 25.84 -1.67
N ALA A 429 12.15 27.12 -1.53
CA ALA A 429 11.76 27.94 -0.38
C ALA A 429 10.24 28.09 -0.16
N PHE A 430 9.43 27.89 -1.21
CA PHE A 430 7.97 27.90 -1.13
C PHE A 430 7.35 26.49 -1.09
N GLY A 431 8.18 25.45 -1.04
CA GLY A 431 7.78 24.05 -1.09
C GLY A 431 8.21 23.33 -2.37
N LEU A 432 8.06 22.02 -2.36
CA LEU A 432 8.44 21.13 -3.47
C LEU A 432 7.21 20.72 -4.28
N LYS A 433 7.44 20.26 -5.52
CA LYS A 433 6.37 19.72 -6.36
C LYS A 433 5.99 18.30 -5.93
N PRO A 434 4.72 17.89 -6.15
CA PRO A 434 4.26 16.59 -5.72
C PRO A 434 5.08 15.44 -6.28
N TYR A 435 5.32 14.45 -5.43
CA TYR A 435 6.01 13.22 -5.76
C TYR A 435 5.08 12.22 -6.48
N LEU A 436 5.57 10.99 -6.62
CA LEU A 436 4.78 9.85 -7.06
C LEU A 436 3.49 9.73 -6.22
N SER A 437 2.33 9.59 -6.87
CA SER A 437 1.05 9.44 -6.18
C SER A 437 0.27 8.24 -6.70
N PHE A 438 -0.41 7.54 -5.79
CA PHE A 438 -1.33 6.47 -6.15
C PHE A 438 -2.65 7.02 -6.73
N ILE A 439 -3.16 8.12 -6.19
CA ILE A 439 -4.49 8.65 -6.56
C ILE A 439 -4.44 9.79 -7.57
N MET A 440 -3.41 10.62 -7.55
CA MET A 440 -3.35 11.81 -8.38
C MET A 440 -3.03 11.47 -9.84
N GLU A 441 -3.72 12.16 -10.73
CA GLU A 441 -3.41 12.20 -12.15
C GLU A 441 -2.27 13.21 -12.38
N CYS A 442 -1.60 13.10 -13.53
CA CYS A 442 -0.62 14.12 -13.90
C CYS A 442 -1.35 15.46 -14.12
N SER A 443 -0.91 16.50 -13.43
CA SER A 443 -1.45 17.85 -13.57
C SER A 443 -0.41 18.77 -14.18
N GLU A 444 -0.89 19.72 -14.98
CA GLU A 444 -0.10 20.84 -15.49
C GLU A 444 -0.17 22.07 -14.56
N SER A 445 -1.07 22.06 -13.57
CA SER A 445 -1.29 23.14 -12.62
C SER A 445 -0.28 23.13 -11.47
N ILE A 446 -0.08 24.31 -10.87
CA ILE A 446 0.70 24.45 -9.64
C ILE A 446 0.07 23.60 -8.54
N ASN A 447 0.84 22.64 -8.04
CA ASN A 447 0.57 21.86 -6.84
C ASN A 447 1.86 21.78 -6.03
N TYR A 448 1.73 21.45 -4.75
CA TYR A 448 2.84 21.33 -3.81
C TYR A 448 2.72 20.00 -3.06
N ILE A 449 3.85 19.47 -2.60
CA ILE A 449 3.81 18.51 -1.50
C ILE A 449 3.25 19.20 -0.26
N ILE A 450 2.36 18.52 0.45
CA ILE A 450 1.85 18.97 1.73
C ILE A 450 2.03 17.83 2.73
N LEU A 451 2.77 18.11 3.80
CA LEU A 451 2.82 17.25 4.97
C LEU A 451 1.78 17.73 5.98
N THR A 452 0.86 16.85 6.38
CA THR A 452 -0.15 17.15 7.42
C THR A 452 -0.02 16.16 8.59
N PRO A 453 1.13 16.12 9.29
CA PRO A 453 1.35 15.14 10.34
C PRO A 453 0.46 15.43 11.56
N VAL A 454 -0.17 14.39 12.08
CA VAL A 454 -0.90 14.44 13.36
C VAL A 454 0.07 14.41 14.54
N ARG A 455 -0.40 14.78 15.74
CA ARG A 455 0.41 14.82 16.97
C ARG A 455 1.22 13.54 17.21
N GLN A 456 0.58 12.38 17.06
CA GLN A 456 1.23 11.08 17.23
C GLN A 456 2.41 10.88 16.25
N THR A 457 2.25 11.31 14.99
CA THR A 457 3.32 11.26 13.97
C THR A 457 4.47 12.19 14.34
N ILE A 458 4.19 13.40 14.84
CA ILE A 458 5.22 14.36 15.28
C ILE A 458 5.98 13.79 16.49
N VAL A 459 5.28 13.27 17.50
CA VAL A 459 5.90 12.66 18.69
C VAL A 459 6.83 11.51 18.29
N ALA A 460 6.40 10.65 17.37
CA ALA A 460 7.23 9.56 16.85
C ALA A 460 8.42 10.06 16.03
N ALA A 461 8.23 11.04 15.15
CA ALA A 461 9.30 11.58 14.34
C ALA A 461 10.37 12.30 15.19
N VAL A 462 9.97 13.11 16.17
CA VAL A 462 10.90 13.80 17.10
C VAL A 462 11.66 12.79 17.96
N THR A 463 11.00 11.72 18.39
CA THR A 463 11.64 10.61 19.12
C THR A 463 12.69 9.90 18.26
N LEU A 464 12.33 9.53 17.03
CA LEU A 464 13.22 8.82 16.09
C LEU A 464 14.38 9.69 15.62
N ALA A 465 14.17 11.01 15.53
CA ALA A 465 15.21 11.97 15.22
C ALA A 465 16.18 12.23 16.40
N GLY A 466 15.92 11.67 17.59
CA GLY A 466 16.74 11.92 18.78
C GLY A 466 16.65 13.35 19.32
N LEU A 467 15.52 14.03 19.07
CA LEU A 467 15.34 15.46 19.36
C LEU A 467 14.66 15.72 20.72
N THR A 468 14.70 14.76 21.64
CA THR A 468 14.17 14.93 23.00
C THR A 468 14.80 16.12 23.72
N HIS A 469 16.10 16.38 23.52
CA HIS A 469 16.83 17.52 24.09
C HIS A 469 17.28 18.51 23.01
N VAL A 470 16.34 19.01 22.21
CA VAL A 470 16.64 19.97 21.13
C VAL A 470 17.06 21.34 21.66
N THR A 471 18.24 21.81 21.25
CA THR A 471 18.71 23.18 21.52
C THR A 471 17.99 24.20 20.62
N THR A 472 18.02 25.49 21.00
CA THR A 472 17.45 26.56 20.16
C THR A 472 18.11 26.62 18.78
N ASP A 473 19.43 26.42 18.70
CA ASP A 473 20.15 26.46 17.42
C ASP A 473 19.80 25.27 16.52
N GLN A 474 19.70 24.06 17.07
CA GLN A 474 19.22 22.89 16.33
C GLN A 474 17.78 23.09 15.84
N ARG A 475 16.92 23.63 16.70
CA ARG A 475 15.53 23.93 16.33
C ARG A 475 15.46 24.91 15.16
N ASN A 476 16.23 25.99 15.23
CA ASN A 476 16.35 26.95 14.14
C ASN A 476 16.83 26.27 12.86
N ALA A 477 17.91 25.47 12.93
CA ALA A 477 18.50 24.78 11.78
C ALA A 477 17.54 23.80 11.09
N ILE A 478 16.65 23.15 11.86
CA ILE A 478 15.60 22.30 11.31
C ILE A 478 14.49 23.17 10.69
N CYS A 479 13.97 24.15 11.44
CA CYS A 479 12.79 24.90 11.05
C CYS A 479 13.00 25.87 9.88
N VAL A 480 14.23 26.32 9.60
CA VAL A 480 14.52 27.14 8.41
C VAL A 480 14.24 26.41 7.08
N GLN A 481 14.14 25.08 7.11
CA GLN A 481 13.79 24.28 5.94
C GLN A 481 12.31 24.27 5.61
N ASP A 482 11.47 24.89 6.44
CA ASP A 482 10.09 25.24 6.09
C ASP A 482 9.89 26.76 6.26
N PRO A 483 10.39 27.60 5.33
CA PRO A 483 10.36 29.05 5.49
C PRO A 483 8.96 29.62 5.67
N GLY A 484 7.96 29.03 5.03
CA GLY A 484 6.56 29.45 5.12
C GLY A 484 5.94 29.18 6.49
N PHE A 485 6.37 28.11 7.17
CA PHE A 485 5.81 27.66 8.45
C PHE A 485 6.85 27.59 9.58
N TYR A 486 7.93 28.37 9.46
CA TYR A 486 9.02 28.44 10.43
C TYR A 486 8.52 28.57 11.88
N GLY A 487 7.60 29.50 12.14
CA GLY A 487 7.04 29.73 13.48
C GLY A 487 6.25 28.54 14.02
N VAL A 488 5.50 27.85 13.15
CA VAL A 488 4.75 26.63 13.52
C VAL A 488 5.72 25.50 13.87
N CYS A 489 6.80 25.36 13.10
CA CYS A 489 7.88 24.42 13.41
C CYS A 489 8.56 24.69 14.75
N MET A 490 8.90 25.95 15.03
CA MET A 490 9.52 26.34 16.29
C MET A 490 8.65 25.98 17.51
N ASN A 491 7.33 26.06 17.35
CA ASN A 491 6.35 25.70 18.38
C ASN A 491 6.25 24.18 18.55
N TYR A 492 5.83 23.43 17.52
CA TYR A 492 5.57 22.00 17.69
C TYR A 492 6.84 21.23 18.09
N LEU A 493 8.02 21.61 17.58
CA LEU A 493 9.26 20.91 17.90
C LEU A 493 9.68 21.15 19.35
N GLY A 494 9.51 22.38 19.84
CA GLY A 494 9.79 22.74 21.24
C GLY A 494 8.79 22.14 22.23
N GLU A 495 7.50 22.22 21.92
CA GLU A 495 6.42 21.65 22.71
C GLU A 495 6.54 20.12 22.79
N THR A 496 6.78 19.46 21.66
CA THR A 496 6.96 18.00 21.60
C THR A 496 8.18 17.55 22.37
N ALA A 497 9.33 18.22 22.22
CA ALA A 497 10.53 17.91 22.99
C ALA A 497 10.30 18.05 24.51
N SER A 498 9.58 19.10 24.93
CA SER A 498 9.23 19.32 26.34
C SER A 498 8.28 18.24 26.86
N PHE A 499 7.28 17.82 26.07
CA PHE A 499 6.39 16.73 26.40
C PHE A 499 7.14 15.41 26.57
N LEU A 500 8.05 15.08 25.64
CA LEU A 500 8.87 13.88 25.71
C LEU A 500 9.72 13.86 26.98
N GLN A 501 10.39 14.97 27.32
CA GLN A 501 11.20 15.06 28.54
C GLN A 501 10.39 14.90 29.82
N ALA A 502 9.18 15.46 29.87
CA ALA A 502 8.35 15.47 31.07
C ALA A 502 7.63 14.14 31.31
N TYR A 503 7.24 13.43 30.25
CA TYR A 503 6.26 12.34 30.35
C TYR A 503 6.68 11.01 29.73
N MET A 504 7.78 10.94 28.96
CA MET A 504 8.20 9.71 28.27
C MET A 504 9.67 9.37 28.53
N ASN A 505 9.95 8.11 28.88
CA ASN A 505 11.33 7.64 28.99
C ASN A 505 11.88 7.22 27.61
N VAL A 506 12.29 8.21 26.82
CA VAL A 506 12.77 7.98 25.44
C VAL A 506 14.16 7.34 25.40
N SER A 507 15.01 7.58 26.40
CA SER A 507 16.38 7.05 26.45
C SER A 507 16.47 5.52 26.40
N ALA A 508 15.42 4.83 26.87
CA ALA A 508 15.31 3.38 26.78
C ALA A 508 15.21 2.86 25.33
N LEU A 509 14.91 3.73 24.36
CA LEU A 509 14.67 3.40 22.95
C LEU A 509 15.90 3.62 22.05
N ASP A 510 16.99 4.21 22.55
CA ASP A 510 18.13 4.64 21.72
C ASP A 510 18.70 3.53 20.81
N ALA A 511 18.85 2.32 21.35
CA ALA A 511 19.34 1.17 20.58
C ALA A 511 18.40 0.78 19.44
N GLN A 512 17.08 0.85 19.66
CA GLN A 512 16.08 0.54 18.64
C GLN A 512 15.99 1.65 17.60
N VAL A 513 16.12 2.92 18.01
CA VAL A 513 16.21 4.08 17.10
C VAL A 513 17.41 3.93 16.17
N GLN A 514 18.59 3.55 16.68
CA GLN A 514 19.78 3.31 15.86
C GLN A 514 19.58 2.17 14.85
N GLN A 515 18.96 1.07 15.27
CA GLN A 515 18.63 -0.05 14.38
C GLN A 515 17.63 0.37 13.30
N ALA A 516 16.59 1.12 13.66
CA ALA A 516 15.62 1.65 12.71
C ALA A 516 16.29 2.60 11.71
N THR A 517 17.16 3.51 12.19
CA THR A 517 17.93 4.44 11.35
C THR A 517 18.78 3.69 10.33
N ALA A 518 19.52 2.66 10.78
CA ALA A 518 20.32 1.83 9.88
C ALA A 518 19.45 1.09 8.86
N ALA A 519 18.30 0.56 9.28
CA ALA A 519 17.39 -0.19 8.41
C ALA A 519 16.72 0.70 7.34
N VAL A 520 16.26 1.90 7.70
CA VAL A 520 15.59 2.79 6.73
C VAL A 520 16.57 3.38 5.71
N ARG A 521 17.82 3.64 6.11
CA ARG A 521 18.86 4.14 5.20
C ARG A 521 19.20 3.15 4.07
N LEU A 522 19.02 1.83 4.29
CA LEU A 522 19.26 0.81 3.24
C LEU A 522 18.27 0.87 2.07
N PHE A 523 17.15 1.59 2.18
CA PHE A 523 16.20 1.74 1.08
C PHE A 523 16.66 2.77 0.06
N ASP A 524 17.60 3.65 0.44
CA ASP A 524 18.11 4.76 -0.37
C ASP A 524 16.95 5.55 -1.01
N PHE A 525 15.93 5.89 -0.22
CA PHE A 525 14.83 6.72 -0.70
C PHE A 525 15.37 8.08 -1.12
N GLU A 526 14.91 8.56 -2.28
CA GLU A 526 15.33 9.84 -2.84
C GLU A 526 14.14 10.77 -3.01
N LEU A 527 14.37 12.05 -2.70
CA LEU A 527 13.56 13.17 -3.16
C LEU A 527 13.94 13.46 -4.61
N VAL A 528 12.94 13.66 -5.45
CA VAL A 528 13.12 13.88 -6.90
C VAL A 528 12.36 15.13 -7.31
N GLN A 529 13.03 16.03 -8.03
CA GLN A 529 12.41 17.18 -8.68
C GLN A 529 12.94 17.34 -10.12
N TYR A 530 12.07 17.81 -11.00
CA TYR A 530 12.46 18.37 -12.29
C TYR A 530 12.83 19.84 -12.06
N GLY A 531 14.13 20.11 -11.98
CA GLY A 531 14.69 21.41 -11.64
C GLY A 531 15.34 22.11 -12.84
N ALA A 532 15.38 23.43 -12.81
CA ALA A 532 16.13 24.24 -13.76
C ALA A 532 16.71 25.46 -13.04
N VAL A 533 17.88 25.94 -13.45
CA VAL A 533 18.51 27.12 -12.83
C VAL A 533 17.58 28.35 -12.90
N ASP A 534 16.90 28.52 -14.04
CA ASP A 534 15.85 29.50 -14.26
C ASP A 534 14.80 28.97 -15.25
N MET A 535 13.77 29.77 -15.54
CA MET A 535 12.67 29.40 -16.45
C MET A 535 13.09 29.18 -17.91
N THR A 536 14.31 29.56 -18.29
CA THR A 536 14.84 29.44 -19.66
C THR A 536 15.91 28.36 -19.80
N SER A 537 16.41 27.85 -18.67
CA SER A 537 17.46 26.87 -18.60
C SER A 537 16.96 25.46 -18.94
N PRO A 538 17.82 24.57 -19.47
CA PRO A 538 17.46 23.17 -19.67
C PRO A 538 17.06 22.51 -18.35
N LEU A 539 16.05 21.65 -18.44
CA LEU A 539 15.58 20.85 -17.31
C LEU A 539 16.65 19.84 -16.88
N GLN A 540 16.75 19.63 -15.58
CA GLN A 540 17.62 18.68 -14.92
C GLN A 540 16.82 17.83 -13.93
N LEU A 541 17.36 16.66 -13.60
CA LEU A 541 16.77 15.77 -12.60
C LEU A 541 17.51 15.98 -11.28
N ASP A 542 16.92 16.80 -10.41
CA ASP A 542 17.43 17.04 -9.08
C ASP A 542 17.06 15.85 -8.19
N ARG A 543 18.08 15.23 -7.58
CA ARG A 543 17.96 14.05 -6.72
C ARG A 543 18.70 14.29 -5.42
N LEU A 544 18.07 13.94 -4.30
CA LEU A 544 18.70 13.98 -2.99
C LEU A 544 18.22 12.80 -2.14
N LEU A 545 19.11 12.14 -1.43
CA LEU A 545 18.71 11.13 -0.45
C LEU A 545 17.82 11.76 0.62
N LEU A 546 16.73 11.08 0.96
CA LEU A 546 15.78 11.51 1.99
C LEU A 546 16.47 11.64 3.35
N PHE A 547 17.35 10.69 3.69
CA PHE A 547 18.31 10.79 4.78
C PHE A 547 19.68 11.11 4.19
N ASN A 548 20.04 12.39 4.13
CA ASN A 548 21.28 12.83 3.52
C ASN A 548 22.44 12.75 4.53
N PRO A 549 23.47 11.91 4.31
CA PRO A 549 24.60 11.81 5.23
C PRO A 549 25.45 13.08 5.31
N LEU A 550 25.29 14.02 4.36
CA LEU A 550 26.00 15.30 4.35
C LEU A 550 25.22 16.43 5.05
N ASP A 551 23.92 16.25 5.31
CA ASP A 551 23.06 17.25 5.92
C ASP A 551 21.89 16.57 6.66
N ASP A 552 22.00 16.47 7.98
CA ASP A 552 21.01 15.84 8.85
C ASP A 552 19.89 16.77 9.28
N ARG A 553 19.93 18.06 8.90
CA ARG A 553 18.93 19.04 9.32
C ARG A 553 17.53 18.66 8.82
N PHE A 554 17.43 17.93 7.70
CA PHE A 554 16.15 17.47 7.14
C PHE A 554 15.63 16.18 7.79
N ASP A 555 16.43 15.48 8.60
CA ASP A 555 16.12 14.14 9.11
C ASP A 555 14.82 14.11 9.94
N MET A 556 14.47 15.19 10.63
CA MET A 556 13.19 15.30 11.36
C MET A 556 11.98 15.18 10.42
N TYR A 557 11.99 15.89 9.29
CA TYR A 557 10.95 15.77 8.28
C TYR A 557 11.00 14.40 7.60
N ALA A 558 12.19 13.88 7.30
CA ALA A 558 12.36 12.53 6.77
C ALA A 558 11.73 11.46 7.68
N TRP A 559 11.87 11.60 9.00
CA TRP A 559 11.21 10.71 9.96
C TRP A 559 9.67 10.82 9.92
N MET A 560 9.09 11.99 9.60
CA MET A 560 7.64 12.08 9.37
C MET A 560 7.21 11.21 8.17
N PHE A 561 7.97 11.22 7.07
CA PHE A 561 7.71 10.33 5.93
C PHE A 561 7.81 8.85 6.33
N MET A 562 8.82 8.47 7.13
CA MET A 562 9.01 7.09 7.57
C MET A 562 7.92 6.61 8.54
N VAL A 563 7.47 7.47 9.45
CA VAL A 563 6.35 7.14 10.35
C VAL A 563 5.05 6.99 9.54
N GLU A 564 4.79 7.87 8.59
CA GLU A 564 3.64 7.75 7.68
C GLU A 564 3.71 6.49 6.80
N TRP A 565 4.90 6.08 6.37
CA TRP A 565 5.11 4.81 5.67
C TRP A 565 4.81 3.60 6.58
N ALA A 566 5.27 3.62 7.83
CA ALA A 566 4.97 2.58 8.82
C ALA A 566 3.46 2.50 9.15
N LEU A 567 2.74 3.62 9.06
CA LEU A 567 1.30 3.72 9.27
C LEU A 567 0.47 3.50 7.99
N GLY A 568 1.09 3.07 6.88
CA GLY A 568 0.38 2.79 5.63
C GLY A 568 -0.25 4.02 4.96
N ILE A 569 0.18 5.23 5.35
CA ILE A 569 -0.24 6.50 4.73
C ILE A 569 0.58 6.75 3.46
N ARG A 570 1.83 6.27 3.42
CA ARG A 570 2.69 6.32 2.22
C ARG A 570 3.11 4.93 1.80
N GLU A 571 3.52 4.80 0.54
CA GLU A 571 4.10 3.58 0.00
C GLU A 571 5.55 3.86 -0.45
N GLY A 572 6.42 2.87 -0.30
CA GLY A 572 7.74 2.91 -0.90
C GLY A 572 7.72 2.20 -2.26
N VAL A 573 8.34 2.78 -3.27
CA VAL A 573 8.40 2.20 -4.62
C VAL A 573 9.83 2.26 -5.15
N ARG A 574 10.35 1.13 -5.62
CA ARG A 574 11.65 1.04 -6.30
C ARG A 574 11.46 0.80 -7.78
N PHE A 575 12.03 1.69 -8.58
CA PHE A 575 12.13 1.57 -10.03
C PHE A 575 13.48 0.94 -10.39
N GLU A 576 13.47 -0.07 -11.24
CA GLU A 576 14.67 -0.75 -11.71
C GLU A 576 14.62 -0.92 -13.23
N GLY A 577 15.50 -0.21 -13.93
CA GLY A 577 15.55 -0.20 -15.38
C GLY A 577 16.88 -0.72 -15.94
N ASP A 578 17.12 -0.39 -17.21
CA ASP A 578 18.31 -0.81 -17.94
C ASP A 578 19.56 -0.01 -17.55
N HIS A 579 19.40 1.23 -17.07
CA HIS A 579 20.51 2.15 -16.76
C HIS A 579 20.75 2.30 -15.26
N GLY A 580 19.68 2.26 -14.45
CA GLY A 580 19.80 2.53 -13.03
C GLY A 580 18.57 2.17 -12.23
N THR A 581 18.64 2.49 -10.94
CA THR A 581 17.56 2.31 -9.98
C THR A 581 17.22 3.62 -9.30
N LEU A 582 15.98 3.74 -8.85
CA LEU A 582 15.50 4.89 -8.09
C LEU A 582 14.44 4.41 -7.08
N SER A 583 14.69 4.62 -5.79
CA SER A 583 13.70 4.36 -4.74
C SER A 583 13.04 5.68 -4.33
N VAL A 584 11.72 5.74 -4.30
CA VAL A 584 10.96 6.93 -3.88
C VAL A 584 9.87 6.56 -2.88
N ILE A 585 9.44 7.55 -2.11
CA ILE A 585 8.25 7.45 -1.26
C ILE A 585 7.10 8.23 -1.88
N THR A 586 5.89 7.69 -1.82
CA THR A 586 4.73 8.34 -2.45
C THR A 586 4.25 9.56 -1.66
N GLU A 587 3.46 10.40 -2.32
CA GLU A 587 2.51 11.31 -1.68
C GLU A 587 1.59 10.56 -0.68
N PRO A 588 1.10 11.24 0.37
CA PRO A 588 0.27 10.60 1.38
C PRO A 588 -1.09 10.24 0.78
N LEU A 589 -1.55 9.04 1.09
CA LEU A 589 -2.87 8.56 0.78
C LEU A 589 -3.72 8.64 2.05
N GLN A 590 -4.71 9.52 2.02
CA GLN A 590 -5.57 9.76 3.18
C GLN A 590 -6.32 8.47 3.56
N PRO A 591 -6.37 8.10 4.85
CA PRO A 591 -7.12 6.95 5.32
C PRO A 591 -8.58 7.00 4.87
N LEU A 592 -9.12 5.86 4.48
CA LEU A 592 -10.54 5.72 4.16
C LEU A 592 -11.35 5.64 5.45
N LYS A 593 -12.60 6.06 5.36
CA LYS A 593 -13.55 6.13 6.47
C LYS A 593 -14.79 5.32 6.12
N GLN A 594 -15.20 4.43 7.02
CA GLN A 594 -16.41 3.63 6.90
C GLN A 594 -17.27 3.82 8.15
N GLU A 595 -18.57 4.06 7.96
CA GLU A 595 -19.53 4.07 9.07
C GLU A 595 -19.74 2.66 9.61
N VAL A 596 -19.96 2.58 10.92
CA VAL A 596 -20.21 1.32 11.59
C VAL A 596 -21.55 0.72 11.14
N ASN A 597 -21.51 -0.52 10.64
CA ASN A 597 -22.71 -1.22 10.19
C ASN A 597 -23.50 -1.78 11.37
N LEU A 598 -24.61 -1.13 11.69
CA LEU A 598 -25.43 -1.51 12.85
C LEU A 598 -26.05 -2.92 12.75
N ALA A 599 -26.15 -3.49 11.55
CA ALA A 599 -26.67 -4.84 11.35
C ALA A 599 -25.71 -5.95 11.82
N GLU A 600 -24.42 -5.64 12.02
CA GLU A 600 -23.42 -6.60 12.51
C GLU A 600 -23.55 -6.86 14.02
N PHE A 601 -24.29 -6.01 14.74
CA PHE A 601 -24.44 -6.15 16.18
C PHE A 601 -25.62 -7.06 16.54
N PRO A 602 -25.37 -8.14 17.30
CA PRO A 602 -26.40 -9.09 17.68
C PRO A 602 -27.21 -8.57 18.88
N SER A 603 -27.83 -7.40 18.77
CA SER A 603 -28.55 -6.74 19.87
C SER A 603 -29.73 -7.58 20.40
N SER A 604 -30.34 -8.38 19.53
CA SER A 604 -31.40 -9.33 19.88
C SER A 604 -30.86 -10.56 20.61
N VAL A 605 -29.75 -11.15 20.15
CA VAL A 605 -29.16 -12.37 20.75
C VAL A 605 -28.52 -12.06 22.11
N ALA A 606 -27.89 -10.90 22.27
CA ALA A 606 -27.31 -10.47 23.54
C ALA A 606 -28.35 -10.32 24.66
N PHE A 607 -29.61 -10.00 24.31
CA PHE A 607 -30.72 -9.95 25.26
C PHE A 607 -31.12 -11.34 25.77
N TYR A 608 -31.10 -12.37 24.91
CA TYR A 608 -31.46 -13.76 25.26
C TYR A 608 -30.34 -14.54 25.94
N MET A 609 -29.08 -14.08 25.82
CA MET A 609 -27.91 -14.69 26.45
C MET A 609 -27.51 -14.07 27.80
N ARG A 610 -28.21 -13.01 28.24
CA ARG A 610 -28.16 -12.49 29.61
C ARG A 610 -29.10 -13.28 30.50
#